data_AF-A0A2K1QN30-F1
#
_entry.id   AF-A0A2K1QN30-F1
#
_cell.length_a   1.000
_cell.length_b   1.000
_cell.length_c   1.000
_cell.angle_alpha   90.00
_cell.angle_beta   90.00
_cell.angle_gamma   90.00
#
_symmetry.space_group_name_H-M   'P 1'
#
loop_
_entity.id
_entity.type
_entity.pdbx_description
1 polymer ?
#
loop_
_entity_poly.entity_id
_entity_poly.type
_entity_poly.pdbx_seq_one_letter_code
_entity_poly.pdbx_strand_id
1 'polypeptide(L)'
;MGDRTLFFYGTLMSPAILHRVIHGPSNPTFPTPSSSYVRTCPAMLHSHRRHRVRSADYPAIVPDTASDACVRGTFATGLTDADVGRLDIFEGDEYERRFVKVRKLIIGKSAGAGQDQELEDGTQEEGEEAEVETYVWIAGKQRLEDDEWDFETFKKEKMRFWIGSDGTEGSTGREEFEAVDQADGTGGRSVNGSIGRQLEQHHRGGEAIGSAV
;
A
#
# COMPACT_ATOMS: atom_id res chain seq x y z
N MET A 1 4.38 -17.23 -12.86
CA MET A 1 4.79 -16.51 -11.65
C MET A 1 5.02 -15.08 -12.08
N GLY A 2 4.64 -14.08 -11.28
CA GLY A 2 4.97 -12.69 -11.60
C GLY A 2 6.40 -12.37 -11.21
N ASP A 3 7.13 -11.66 -12.06
CA ASP A 3 8.53 -11.25 -11.83
C ASP A 3 8.64 -9.77 -11.42
N ARG A 4 7.52 -9.07 -11.25
CA ARG A 4 7.50 -7.64 -10.92
C ARG A 4 7.74 -7.42 -9.43
N THR A 5 8.54 -6.41 -9.13
CA THR A 5 8.90 -5.96 -7.79
C THR A 5 8.54 -4.50 -7.62
N LEU A 6 7.66 -4.22 -6.65
CA LEU A 6 7.21 -2.86 -6.36
C LEU A 6 7.50 -2.49 -4.90
N PHE A 7 7.68 -1.19 -4.65
CA PHE A 7 7.79 -0.63 -3.32
C PHE A 7 6.58 0.27 -3.01
N PHE A 8 5.91 -0.03 -1.90
CA PHE A 8 4.76 0.70 -1.39
C PHE A 8 5.12 1.46 -0.12
N TYR A 9 4.65 2.69 0.02
CA TYR A 9 5.00 3.57 1.14
C TYR A 9 3.77 4.24 1.79
N GLY A 10 2.57 3.82 1.38
CA GLY A 10 1.30 4.39 1.82
C GLY A 10 0.23 3.35 2.06
N THR A 11 -0.97 3.58 1.51
CA THR A 11 -2.15 2.75 1.81
C THR A 11 -1.98 1.29 1.37
N LEU A 12 -1.25 1.04 0.29
CA LEU A 12 -0.90 -0.30 -0.21
C LEU A 12 0.07 -1.08 0.70
N MET A 13 0.65 -0.46 1.73
CA MET A 13 1.36 -1.19 2.79
C MET A 13 0.40 -2.08 3.60
N SER A 14 -0.91 -1.78 3.56
CA SER A 14 -1.94 -2.64 4.15
C SER A 14 -2.20 -3.87 3.27
N PRO A 15 -1.98 -5.09 3.79
CA PRO A 15 -2.27 -6.32 3.04
C PRO A 15 -3.73 -6.40 2.58
N ALA A 16 -4.68 -5.85 3.34
CA ALA A 16 -6.09 -5.84 2.98
C ALA A 16 -6.38 -4.97 1.74
N ILE A 17 -5.77 -3.78 1.66
CA ILE A 17 -5.93 -2.89 0.51
C ILE A 17 -5.20 -3.47 -0.71
N LEU A 18 -3.96 -3.91 -0.54
CA LEU A 18 -3.19 -4.53 -1.62
C LEU A 18 -3.93 -5.74 -2.21
N HIS A 19 -4.42 -6.64 -1.35
CA HIS A 19 -5.18 -7.82 -1.76
C HIS A 19 -6.44 -7.45 -2.54
N ARG A 20 -7.22 -6.49 -2.04
CA ARG A 20 -8.40 -5.97 -2.74
C ARG A 20 -8.04 -5.44 -4.12
N VAL A 21 -6.90 -4.76 -4.26
CA VAL A 21 -6.51 -4.13 -5.53
C VAL A 21 -6.05 -5.16 -6.56
N ILE A 22 -5.25 -6.14 -6.15
CA ILE A 22 -4.66 -7.12 -7.07
C ILE A 22 -5.61 -8.29 -7.36
N HIS A 23 -6.47 -8.71 -6.44
CA HIS A 23 -7.37 -9.85 -6.64
C HIS A 23 -8.82 -9.45 -6.91
N GLY A 24 -9.22 -8.26 -6.46
CA GLY A 24 -10.62 -7.82 -6.48
C GLY A 24 -11.41 -8.31 -5.25
N PRO A 25 -12.60 -7.74 -5.01
CA PRO A 25 -13.42 -8.03 -3.84
C PRO A 25 -14.11 -9.41 -3.87
N SER A 26 -14.06 -10.11 -5.01
CA SER A 26 -14.90 -11.30 -5.26
C SER A 26 -14.11 -12.53 -5.71
N ASN A 27 -12.78 -12.55 -5.57
CA ASN A 27 -12.00 -13.69 -6.03
C ASN A 27 -12.09 -14.85 -5.03
N PRO A 28 -12.82 -15.94 -5.34
CA PRO A 28 -12.98 -17.08 -4.42
C PRO A 28 -11.67 -17.86 -4.24
N THR A 29 -10.68 -17.64 -5.10
CA THR A 29 -9.37 -18.30 -5.05
C THR A 29 -8.46 -17.72 -3.96
N PHE A 30 -8.68 -16.45 -3.60
CA PHE A 30 -7.90 -15.76 -2.58
C PHE A 30 -8.87 -15.15 -1.55
N PRO A 31 -9.44 -15.98 -0.66
CA PRO A 31 -10.43 -15.50 0.32
C PRO A 31 -9.81 -14.67 1.43
N THR A 32 -8.47 -14.70 1.59
CA THR A 32 -7.78 -13.99 2.67
C THR A 32 -6.48 -13.33 2.18
N PRO A 33 -6.06 -12.21 2.79
CA PRO A 33 -4.81 -11.51 2.46
C PRO A 33 -3.56 -12.41 2.48
N SER A 34 -3.54 -13.41 3.37
CA SER A 34 -2.44 -14.37 3.53
C SER A 34 -2.35 -15.38 2.38
N SER A 35 -3.37 -15.49 1.54
CA SER A 35 -3.43 -16.45 0.44
C SER A 35 -2.73 -15.96 -0.83
N SER A 36 -2.31 -14.68 -0.89
CA SER A 36 -1.70 -14.11 -2.10
C SER A 36 -0.31 -14.70 -2.39
N TYR A 37 0.00 -14.90 -3.68
CA TYR A 37 1.34 -15.24 -4.14
C TYR A 37 2.36 -14.09 -3.97
N VAL A 38 1.91 -12.89 -3.65
CA VAL A 38 2.76 -11.72 -3.43
C VAL A 38 3.43 -11.83 -2.08
N ARG A 39 4.75 -11.79 -2.07
CA ARG A 39 5.54 -11.76 -0.84
C ARG A 39 5.93 -10.32 -0.52
N THR A 40 5.74 -9.93 0.73
CA THR A 40 6.07 -8.59 1.21
C THR A 40 7.11 -8.64 2.33
N CYS A 41 8.01 -7.67 2.37
CA CYS A 41 8.91 -7.44 3.48
C CYS A 41 9.13 -5.92 3.70
N PRO A 42 9.51 -5.49 4.91
CA PRO A 42 9.80 -4.08 5.16
C PRO A 42 11.06 -3.63 4.39
N ALA A 43 11.08 -2.40 3.91
CA ALA A 43 12.21 -1.83 3.18
C ALA A 43 12.31 -0.31 3.37
N MET A 44 13.50 0.24 3.09
CA MET A 44 13.83 1.65 3.17
C MET A 44 14.16 2.21 1.79
N LEU A 45 13.54 3.33 1.43
CA LEU A 45 13.86 4.11 0.24
C LEU A 45 14.62 5.38 0.67
N HIS A 46 15.81 5.61 0.13
CA HIS A 46 16.59 6.82 0.41
C HIS A 46 16.33 7.93 -0.61
N SER A 47 16.74 9.16 -0.27
CA SER A 47 16.65 10.34 -1.14
C SER A 47 15.23 10.71 -1.56
N HIS A 48 14.26 10.32 -0.74
CA HIS A 48 12.85 10.62 -0.91
C HIS A 48 12.26 10.99 0.44
N ARG A 49 11.20 11.79 0.41
CA ARG A 49 10.45 12.15 1.61
C ARG A 49 8.98 11.89 1.40
N ARG A 50 8.32 11.39 2.45
CA ARG A 50 6.88 11.15 2.48
C ARG A 50 6.16 12.38 3.03
N HIS A 51 5.16 12.83 2.29
CA HIS A 51 4.32 13.97 2.62
C HIS A 51 2.86 13.55 2.69
N ARG A 52 2.09 14.23 3.52
CA ARG A 52 0.64 14.14 3.48
C ARG A 52 0.09 14.92 2.29
N VAL A 53 -0.88 14.35 1.58
CA VAL A 53 -1.62 15.05 0.53
C VAL A 53 -2.77 15.83 1.16
N ARG A 54 -2.93 17.10 0.77
CA ARG A 54 -3.96 18.01 1.28
C ARG A 54 -5.35 17.43 1.07
N SER A 55 -6.15 17.43 2.13
CA SER A 55 -7.53 16.92 2.13
C SER A 55 -7.66 15.44 1.70
N ALA A 56 -6.58 14.68 1.78
CA ALA A 56 -6.54 13.27 1.42
C ALA A 56 -5.96 12.42 2.56
N ASP A 57 -6.35 11.16 2.58
CA ASP A 57 -5.95 10.16 3.56
C ASP A 57 -4.76 9.30 3.08
N TYR A 58 -4.19 9.61 1.92
CA TYR A 58 -3.07 8.90 1.32
C TYR A 58 -1.80 9.78 1.23
N PRO A 59 -0.61 9.17 1.31
CA PRO A 59 0.65 9.91 1.23
C PRO A 59 1.15 10.08 -0.20
N ALA A 60 2.06 11.02 -0.37
CA ALA A 60 2.87 11.19 -1.57
C ALA A 60 4.35 11.09 -1.22
N ILE A 61 5.17 10.53 -2.12
CA ILE A 61 6.62 10.70 -2.04
C ILE A 61 7.11 11.65 -3.12
N VAL A 62 8.09 12.47 -2.75
CA VAL A 62 8.84 13.31 -3.66
C VAL A 62 10.35 13.12 -3.43
N PRO A 63 11.18 13.25 -4.48
CA PRO A 63 12.63 13.25 -4.32
C PRO A 63 13.06 14.38 -3.38
N ASP A 64 13.95 14.06 -2.45
CA ASP A 64 14.53 15.01 -1.50
C ASP A 64 16.06 14.81 -1.47
N THR A 65 16.79 15.91 -1.53
CA THR A 65 18.26 15.93 -1.55
C THR A 65 18.88 15.88 -0.15
N ALA A 66 18.08 15.98 0.91
CA ALA A 66 18.57 15.86 2.27
C ALA A 66 19.17 14.46 2.52
N SER A 67 20.30 14.42 3.22
CA SER A 67 21.03 13.16 3.46
C SER A 67 20.31 12.22 4.43
N ASP A 68 19.42 12.76 5.26
CA ASP A 68 18.56 12.01 6.18
C ASP A 68 17.20 11.64 5.58
N ALA A 69 16.89 12.09 4.35
CA ALA A 69 15.62 11.80 3.71
C ALA A 69 15.52 10.31 3.37
N CYS A 70 14.65 9.62 4.10
CA CYS A 70 14.34 8.22 3.88
C CYS A 70 12.85 7.95 4.11
N VAL A 71 12.32 6.95 3.42
CA VAL A 71 10.92 6.53 3.53
C VAL A 71 10.89 5.04 3.84
N ARG A 72 10.32 4.69 4.99
CA ARG A 72 10.03 3.31 5.34
C ARG A 72 8.75 2.86 4.64
N GLY A 73 8.82 1.68 4.02
CA GLY A 73 7.71 1.09 3.31
C GLY A 73 7.79 -0.43 3.24
N THR A 74 7.13 -0.98 2.24
CA THR A 74 6.97 -2.42 2.00
C THR A 74 7.46 -2.74 0.61
N PHE A 75 8.49 -3.57 0.53
CA PHE A 75 8.92 -4.22 -0.70
C PHE A 75 7.97 -5.39 -1.00
N ALA A 76 7.43 -5.44 -2.20
CA ALA A 76 6.54 -6.49 -2.68
C ALA A 76 7.14 -7.16 -3.91
N THR A 77 7.09 -8.49 -3.95
CA THR A 77 7.57 -9.30 -5.08
C THR A 77 6.56 -10.39 -5.43
N GLY A 78 6.63 -10.90 -6.66
CA GLY A 78 5.69 -11.89 -7.18
C GLY A 78 4.52 -11.27 -7.95
N LEU A 79 4.52 -9.95 -8.17
CA LEU A 79 3.45 -9.26 -8.89
C LEU A 79 3.49 -9.60 -10.38
N THR A 80 2.33 -9.85 -10.97
CA THR A 80 2.17 -10.07 -12.41
C THR A 80 1.94 -8.74 -13.13
N ASP A 81 2.14 -8.68 -14.45
CA ASP A 81 1.82 -7.46 -15.22
C ASP A 81 0.35 -7.06 -15.11
N ALA A 82 -0.56 -8.03 -14.94
CA ALA A 82 -1.98 -7.76 -14.69
C ALA A 82 -2.22 -7.09 -13.32
N ASP A 83 -1.48 -7.50 -12.28
CA ASP A 83 -1.52 -6.85 -10.97
C ASP A 83 -0.99 -5.42 -11.05
N VAL A 84 0.11 -5.24 -11.78
CA VAL A 84 0.71 -3.92 -12.00
C VAL A 84 -0.25 -3.00 -12.75
N GLY A 85 -0.95 -3.49 -13.78
CA GLY A 85 -1.98 -2.69 -14.47
C GLY A 85 -3.17 -2.30 -13.58
N ARG A 86 -3.56 -3.16 -12.63
CA ARG A 86 -4.57 -2.83 -11.61
C ARG A 86 -4.08 -1.78 -10.63
N LEU A 87 -2.81 -1.85 -10.23
CA LEU A 87 -2.17 -0.86 -9.38
C LEU A 87 -2.07 0.50 -10.10
N ASP A 88 -1.78 0.53 -11.40
CA ASP A 88 -1.80 1.78 -12.18
C ASP A 88 -3.17 2.47 -12.16
N ILE A 89 -4.24 1.70 -12.35
CA ILE A 89 -5.61 2.23 -12.26
C ILE A 89 -5.88 2.78 -10.85
N PHE A 90 -5.41 2.08 -9.82
CA PHE A 90 -5.60 2.47 -8.42
C PHE A 90 -4.86 3.76 -8.06
N GLU A 91 -3.64 3.93 -8.55
CA GLU A 91 -2.81 5.11 -8.30
C GLU A 91 -3.29 6.30 -9.14
N GLY A 92 -3.88 6.06 -10.31
CA GLY A 92 -4.48 7.10 -11.16
C GLY A 92 -3.44 8.00 -11.82
N ASP A 93 -3.87 9.18 -12.28
CA ASP A 93 -3.00 10.16 -12.94
C ASP A 93 -2.17 11.02 -11.97
N GLU A 94 -2.38 10.87 -10.66
CA GLU A 94 -1.71 11.65 -9.63
C GLU A 94 -0.27 11.19 -9.38
N TYR A 95 0.04 9.95 -9.77
CA TYR A 95 1.33 9.29 -9.56
C TYR A 95 1.88 8.72 -10.86
N GLU A 96 3.20 8.68 -10.96
CA GLU A 96 3.92 8.05 -12.06
C GLU A 96 4.79 6.91 -11.54
N ARG A 97 4.74 5.75 -12.20
CA ARG A 97 5.60 4.63 -11.84
C ARG A 97 7.04 4.89 -12.29
N ARG A 98 8.00 4.81 -11.35
CA ARG A 98 9.42 5.02 -11.58
C ARG A 98 10.27 3.93 -10.94
N PHE A 99 11.42 3.65 -11.53
CA PHE A 99 12.42 2.77 -10.94
C PHE A 99 13.19 3.49 -9.84
N VAL A 100 13.33 2.85 -8.70
CA VAL A 100 14.06 3.32 -7.52
C VAL A 100 14.86 2.19 -6.90
N LYS A 101 15.79 2.54 -6.02
CA LYS A 101 16.60 1.59 -5.27
C LYS A 101 16.17 1.61 -3.81
N VAL A 102 15.82 0.46 -3.28
CA VAL A 102 15.39 0.30 -1.89
C VAL A 102 16.26 -0.74 -1.18
N ARG A 103 16.44 -0.59 0.12
CA ARG A 103 17.13 -1.57 0.96
C ARG A 103 16.11 -2.37 1.74
N LYS A 104 16.13 -3.70 1.59
CA LYS A 104 15.25 -4.58 2.36
C LYS A 104 15.69 -4.55 3.82
N LEU A 105 14.75 -4.39 4.75
CA LEU A 105 15.06 -4.45 6.17
C LEU A 105 15.06 -5.91 6.63
N ILE A 106 16.16 -6.33 7.24
CA ILE A 106 16.33 -7.66 7.81
C ILE A 106 16.16 -7.53 9.32
N ILE A 107 15.33 -8.39 9.91
CA ILE A 107 15.29 -8.52 11.36
C ILE A 107 16.55 -9.30 11.76
N GLY A 108 17.51 -8.60 12.37
CA GLY A 108 18.69 -9.24 12.93
C GLY A 108 18.25 -10.25 13.99
N LYS A 109 18.40 -11.55 13.70
CA LYS A 109 18.47 -12.53 14.78
C LYS A 109 19.77 -12.25 15.50
N SER A 110 19.70 -11.64 16.69
CA SER A 110 20.86 -11.53 17.56
C SER A 110 21.45 -12.94 17.69
N ALA A 111 22.66 -13.13 17.17
CA ALA A 111 23.38 -14.38 17.22
C ALA A 111 23.88 -14.58 18.65
N GLY A 112 23.00 -15.04 19.55
CA GLY A 112 23.29 -15.26 20.95
C GLY A 112 22.33 -16.27 21.55
N ALA A 113 22.88 -17.36 22.08
CA ALA A 113 22.19 -18.53 22.58
C ALA A 113 21.24 -18.26 23.75
N GLY A 114 20.13 -19.01 23.82
CA GLY A 114 19.31 -19.11 25.03
C GLY A 114 17.83 -19.18 24.74
N GLN A 115 17.17 -20.12 25.40
CA GLN A 115 15.74 -20.41 25.34
C GLN A 115 14.95 -19.32 26.11
N ASP A 116 13.73 -19.05 25.66
CA ASP A 116 12.65 -18.36 26.41
C ASP A 116 12.87 -16.89 26.80
N GLN A 117 12.52 -15.92 25.94
CA GLN A 117 11.91 -14.65 26.40
C GLN A 117 11.29 -13.81 25.27
N GLU A 118 10.29 -13.05 25.69
CA GLU A 118 9.35 -12.22 24.93
C GLU A 118 10.02 -11.18 24.02
N LEU A 119 9.41 -10.99 22.83
CA LEU A 119 9.40 -9.78 21.98
C LEU A 119 10.36 -8.65 22.38
N GLU A 120 11.66 -8.82 22.18
CA GLU A 120 12.66 -7.77 22.33
C GLU A 120 13.10 -7.22 20.97
N ASP A 121 13.14 -5.89 20.92
CA ASP A 121 13.48 -4.96 19.86
C ASP A 121 14.66 -5.43 18.99
N GLY A 122 14.36 -6.25 17.98
CA GLY A 122 15.35 -6.67 17.00
C GLY A 122 15.77 -5.46 16.18
N THR A 123 17.04 -5.05 16.32
CA THR A 123 17.62 -3.98 15.49
C THR A 123 17.38 -4.30 14.02
N GLN A 124 16.60 -3.45 13.35
CA GLN A 124 16.32 -3.58 11.92
C GLN A 124 17.57 -3.13 11.18
N GLU A 125 18.26 -4.07 10.54
CA GLU A 125 19.43 -3.77 9.73
C GLU A 125 19.03 -3.62 8.27
N GLU A 126 19.64 -2.65 7.60
CA GLU A 126 19.50 -2.50 6.15
C GLU A 126 20.27 -3.62 5.45
N GLY A 127 19.54 -4.48 4.78
CA GLY A 127 20.07 -5.57 3.99
C GLY A 127 20.37 -5.18 2.54
N GLU A 128 20.10 -6.13 1.66
CA GLU A 128 20.36 -6.01 0.22
C GLU A 128 19.60 -4.82 -0.42
N GLU A 129 20.32 -4.04 -1.24
CA GLU A 129 19.74 -3.06 -2.14
C GLU A 129 19.14 -3.76 -3.36
N ALA A 130 17.89 -3.43 -3.68
CA ALA A 130 17.16 -3.96 -4.81
C ALA A 130 16.55 -2.84 -5.64
N GLU A 131 16.62 -2.99 -6.97
CA GLU A 131 15.91 -2.12 -7.91
C GLU A 131 14.45 -2.57 -8.02
N VAL A 132 13.54 -1.62 -7.87
CA VAL A 132 12.09 -1.85 -7.83
C VAL A 132 11.35 -0.68 -8.46
N GLU A 133 10.10 -0.90 -8.81
CA GLU A 133 9.20 0.16 -9.26
C GLU A 133 8.44 0.77 -8.06
N THR A 134 8.23 2.08 -8.04
CA THR A 134 7.38 2.75 -7.05
C THR A 134 6.59 3.87 -7.71
N TYR A 135 5.50 4.29 -7.09
CA TYR A 135 4.66 5.39 -7.56
C TYR A 135 5.18 6.71 -7.00
N VAL A 136 5.56 7.67 -7.83
CA VAL A 136 6.08 8.98 -7.40
C VAL A 136 5.04 10.04 -7.71
N TRP A 137 4.81 10.97 -6.77
CA TRP A 137 3.80 12.01 -6.93
C TRP A 137 4.16 13.00 -8.05
N ILE A 138 3.22 13.22 -8.97
CA ILE A 138 3.38 14.15 -10.10
C ILE A 138 2.32 15.25 -10.15
N ALA A 139 1.25 15.18 -9.34
CA ALA A 139 0.15 16.16 -9.33
C ALA A 139 0.48 17.52 -8.64
N GLY A 140 1.77 17.83 -8.49
CA GLY A 140 2.29 19.13 -8.05
C GLY A 140 2.42 19.30 -6.54
N LYS A 141 3.45 20.05 -6.11
CA LYS A 141 3.81 20.23 -4.70
C LYS A 141 2.79 21.07 -3.90
N GLN A 142 1.99 21.89 -4.56
CA GLN A 142 0.95 22.72 -3.95
C GLN A 142 -0.15 21.92 -3.25
N ARG A 143 -0.31 20.64 -3.63
CA ARG A 143 -1.25 19.70 -3.01
C ARG A 143 -0.62 18.92 -1.85
N LEU A 144 0.65 19.16 -1.53
CA LEU A 144 1.35 18.51 -0.43
C LEU A 144 1.35 19.41 0.81
N GLU A 145 1.39 18.76 1.96
CA GLU A 145 1.65 19.37 3.26
C GLU A 145 3.11 19.11 3.64
N ASP A 146 3.67 19.97 4.49
CA ASP A 146 5.02 19.80 5.03
C ASP A 146 5.07 18.69 6.10
N ASP A 147 3.92 18.31 6.65
CA ASP A 147 3.76 17.23 7.60
C ASP A 147 3.98 15.85 6.96
N GLU A 148 4.64 14.98 7.71
CA GLU A 148 4.80 13.58 7.35
C GLU A 148 3.49 12.81 7.56
N TRP A 149 3.18 11.93 6.63
CA TRP A 149 2.04 11.03 6.77
C TRP A 149 2.40 9.82 7.63
N ASP A 150 1.55 9.50 8.61
CA ASP A 150 1.73 8.40 9.54
C ASP A 150 0.82 7.20 9.22
N PHE A 151 1.45 6.02 9.05
CA PHE A 151 0.76 4.79 8.66
C PHE A 151 -0.13 4.24 9.77
N GLU A 152 0.30 4.31 11.03
CA GLU A 152 -0.46 3.75 12.15
C GLU A 152 -1.75 4.54 12.40
N THR A 153 -1.66 5.86 12.32
CA THR A 153 -2.81 6.78 12.38
C THR A 153 -3.79 6.48 11.25
N PHE A 154 -3.31 6.33 10.02
CA PHE A 154 -4.16 5.92 8.89
C PHE A 154 -4.88 4.60 9.15
N LYS A 155 -4.15 3.58 9.62
CA LYS A 155 -4.70 2.26 9.90
C LYS A 155 -5.81 2.30 10.96
N LYS A 156 -5.62 3.11 12.01
CA LYS A 156 -6.59 3.24 13.11
C LYS A 156 -7.83 4.05 12.73
N GLU A 157 -7.64 5.15 12.00
CA GLU A 157 -8.70 6.14 11.81
C GLU A 157 -9.42 5.99 10.47
N LYS A 158 -8.69 5.63 9.41
CA LYS A 158 -9.13 5.76 8.03
C LYS A 158 -9.35 4.44 7.31
N MET A 159 -8.73 3.34 7.77
CA MET A 159 -8.81 2.02 7.13
C MET A 159 -10.24 1.59 6.78
N ARG A 160 -11.21 1.83 7.67
CA ARG A 160 -12.64 1.48 7.47
C ARG A 160 -13.25 2.06 6.19
N PHE A 161 -12.80 3.24 5.75
CA PHE A 161 -13.30 3.89 4.54
C PHE A 161 -12.70 3.29 3.25
N TRP A 162 -11.59 2.56 3.36
CA TRP A 162 -10.86 1.98 2.23
C TRP A 162 -11.26 0.53 1.93
N ILE A 163 -11.63 -0.25 2.95
CA ILE A 163 -11.98 -1.67 2.82
C ILE A 163 -13.48 -1.96 2.70
N GLY A 164 -14.34 -0.97 2.91
CA GLY A 164 -15.80 -1.14 2.86
C GLY A 164 -16.37 -1.85 4.10
N SER A 165 -17.69 -1.98 4.15
CA SER A 165 -18.46 -2.43 5.33
C SER A 165 -18.22 -3.90 5.75
N ASP A 166 -17.45 -4.68 5.00
CA ASP A 166 -17.13 -6.09 5.32
C ASP A 166 -15.84 -6.23 6.14
N GLY A 167 -15.12 -5.12 6.39
CA GLY A 167 -13.78 -5.12 6.97
C GLY A 167 -13.69 -5.02 8.49
N THR A 168 -14.71 -5.43 9.25
CA THR A 168 -14.67 -5.40 10.72
C THR A 168 -15.03 -6.74 11.34
N GLU A 169 -14.10 -7.68 11.37
CA GLU A 169 -14.00 -8.58 12.52
C GLU A 169 -13.22 -7.84 13.61
N GLY A 170 -13.93 -7.11 14.47
CA GLY A 170 -13.35 -6.50 15.67
C GLY A 170 -13.57 -5.00 15.84
N SER A 171 -14.81 -4.53 15.81
CA SER A 171 -15.19 -3.37 16.63
C SER A 171 -16.67 -3.42 16.99
N THR A 172 -16.98 -4.07 18.10
CA THR A 172 -18.24 -3.84 18.81
C THR A 172 -18.22 -2.40 19.33
N GLY A 173 -18.88 -1.51 18.60
CA GLY A 173 -18.95 -0.09 18.95
C GLY A 173 -19.80 0.66 17.94
N ARG A 174 -21.11 0.40 17.97
CA ARG A 174 -22.11 1.22 17.31
C ARG A 174 -22.12 2.58 17.99
N GLU A 175 -21.26 3.48 17.52
CA GLU A 175 -21.42 4.91 17.70
C GLU A 175 -21.67 5.48 16.30
N GLU A 176 -22.95 5.68 15.98
CA GLU A 176 -23.41 6.38 14.79
C GLU A 176 -22.93 7.83 14.89
N PHE A 177 -21.67 8.09 14.52
CA PHE A 177 -21.20 9.45 14.30
C PHE A 177 -21.86 9.94 13.01
N GLU A 178 -22.62 11.03 13.15
CA GLU A 178 -23.34 11.70 12.08
C GLU A 178 -22.43 11.86 10.86
N ALA A 179 -22.98 11.55 9.67
CA ALA A 179 -22.32 11.75 8.40
C ALA A 179 -22.13 13.26 8.17
N VAL A 180 -21.08 13.82 8.76
CA VAL A 180 -20.51 15.09 8.34
C VAL A 180 -20.09 14.88 6.88
N ASP A 181 -20.45 15.81 6.01
CA ASP A 181 -20.06 15.89 4.60
C ASP A 181 -18.52 15.88 4.50
N GLN A 182 -17.92 14.70 4.68
CA GLN A 182 -16.50 14.47 4.61
C GLN A 182 -16.18 14.37 3.13
N ALA A 183 -15.52 15.40 2.61
CA ALA A 183 -14.81 15.32 1.34
C ALA A 183 -14.11 13.96 1.27
N ASP A 184 -14.31 13.24 0.16
CA ASP A 184 -13.80 11.87 -0.03
C ASP A 184 -12.26 11.84 0.11
N GLY A 185 -11.78 11.58 1.33
CA GLY A 185 -10.37 11.51 1.64
C GLY A 185 -9.64 10.38 0.93
N THR A 186 -10.38 9.44 0.31
CA THR A 186 -9.79 8.37 -0.50
C THR A 186 -9.45 8.83 -1.93
N GLY A 187 -9.94 10.00 -2.36
CA GLY A 187 -9.75 10.49 -3.73
C GLY A 187 -10.33 9.55 -4.79
N GLY A 188 -11.46 8.90 -4.49
CA GLY A 188 -12.12 7.94 -5.37
C GLY A 188 -11.63 6.50 -5.27
N ARG A 189 -10.67 6.19 -4.38
CA ARG A 189 -10.04 4.86 -4.23
C ARG A 189 -10.82 3.90 -3.31
N SER A 190 -11.82 4.41 -2.58
CA SER A 190 -12.77 3.58 -1.82
C SER A 190 -13.50 2.57 -2.71
N VAL A 191 -14.16 1.57 -2.11
CA VAL A 191 -14.94 0.53 -2.83
C VAL A 191 -15.94 1.14 -3.81
N ASN A 192 -16.64 2.19 -3.38
CA ASN A 192 -17.68 2.85 -4.16
C ASN A 192 -17.18 4.07 -4.95
N GLY A 193 -15.90 4.41 -4.82
CA GLY A 193 -15.29 5.55 -5.49
C GLY A 193 -15.15 5.36 -7.00
N SER A 194 -14.82 6.44 -7.72
CA SER A 194 -14.65 6.40 -9.18
C SER A 194 -13.52 5.46 -9.62
N ILE A 195 -12.39 5.47 -8.91
CA ILE A 195 -11.25 4.58 -9.15
C ILE A 195 -11.60 3.15 -8.71
N GLY A 196 -12.25 2.98 -7.56
CA GLY A 196 -12.72 1.67 -7.10
C GLY A 196 -13.64 0.97 -8.11
N ARG A 197 -14.56 1.70 -8.73
CA ARG A 197 -15.45 1.18 -9.78
C ARG A 197 -14.72 0.85 -11.08
N GLN A 198 -13.75 1.66 -11.49
CA GLN A 198 -12.90 1.35 -12.66
C GLN A 198 -12.12 0.06 -12.44
N LEU A 199 -11.59 -0.11 -11.23
CA LEU A 199 -10.87 -1.31 -10.84
C LEU A 199 -11.77 -2.55 -10.88
N GLU A 200 -13.00 -2.47 -10.38
CA GLU A 200 -13.98 -3.57 -10.47
C GLU A 200 -14.30 -3.94 -11.93
N GLN A 201 -14.49 -2.94 -12.80
CA GLN A 201 -14.74 -3.18 -14.23
C GLN A 201 -13.55 -3.88 -14.90
N HIS A 202 -12.32 -3.49 -14.55
CA HIS A 202 -11.10 -4.13 -15.06
C HIS A 202 -10.98 -5.60 -14.60
N HIS A 203 -11.37 -5.91 -13.36
CA HIS A 203 -11.45 -7.30 -12.88
C HIS A 203 -12.48 -8.11 -13.69
N ARG A 204 -13.70 -7.60 -13.85
CA ARG A 204 -14.77 -8.26 -14.60
C ARG A 204 -14.42 -8.47 -16.08
N GLY A 205 -13.74 -7.50 -16.69
CA GLY A 205 -13.28 -7.58 -18.09
C GLY A 205 -12.17 -8.60 -18.30
N GLY A 206 -11.25 -8.75 -17.32
CA GLY A 206 -10.19 -9.75 -17.35
C GLY A 206 -10.67 -11.19 -17.16
N GLU A 207 -11.76 -11.41 -16.42
CA GLU A 207 -12.36 -12.74 -16.27
C GLU A 207 -13.16 -13.17 -17.52
N ALA A 208 -13.82 -12.24 -18.21
CA ALA A 208 -14.62 -12.54 -19.40
C ALA A 208 -13.79 -13.05 -20.59
N ILE A 209 -12.52 -12.67 -20.70
CA ILE A 209 -11.61 -13.16 -21.75
C ILE A 209 -11.04 -14.56 -21.45
N GLY A 210 -11.14 -15.05 -20.21
CA GLY A 210 -10.65 -16.38 -19.81
C GLY A 210 -11.65 -17.52 -20.00
N SER A 211 -12.94 -17.22 -20.23
CA SER A 211 -14.01 -18.22 -20.33
C SER A 211 -14.40 -18.58 -21.77
N ALA A 212 -13.62 -18.14 -22.76
CA ALA A 212 -13.81 -18.49 -24.18
C ALA A 212 -12.59 -19.21 -24.73
N VAL A 213 -12.36 -20.45 -24.27
CA VAL A 213 -11.54 -21.45 -24.98
C VAL A 213 -12.10 -22.85 -24.73
#